data_AF-A0A444ZLK6-F1
#
_entry.id   AF-A0A444ZLK6-F1
#
_cell.length_a   1.000
_cell.length_b   1.000
_cell.length_c   1.000
_cell.angle_alpha   90.00
_cell.angle_beta   90.00
_cell.angle_gamma   90.00
#
_symmetry.space_group_name_H-M   'P 1'
#
loop_
_entity.id
_entity.type
_entity.pdbx_description
1 polymer ?
#
loop_
_entity_poly.entity_id
_entity_poly.type
_entity_poly.pdbx_seq_one_letter_code
_entity_poly.pdbx_strand_id
1 'polypeptide(L)'
;MFAVVQCQLSTFFIKQATTMQRSILLNFKIPAASLQGAIGIVILLCVPIYDCVFVPITRKFIGQRFGIMFCQRIGAGLILSAPNMVVSNFVETKRIGVCIQQSEADVPISIRWLLPQYVINGTSDALTVIGFQELCPEGMRSLGAAALSVVFGLGSFVNNGIIVVVVAINLRFGDKWLQNNLNKAHFHHFYYVHLFIHKSIRNAHINT
;
A
#
# COMPACT_ATOMS: atom_id res chain seq x y z
N MET A 1 8.64 -6.94 0.26
CA MET A 1 7.76 -5.96 0.95
C MET A 1 6.90 -5.19 -0.03
N PHE A 2 7.44 -4.43 -0.98
CA PHE A 2 6.66 -3.70 -2.00
C PHE A 2 5.55 -4.53 -2.66
N ALA A 3 5.87 -5.68 -3.27
CA ALA A 3 4.86 -6.51 -3.93
C ALA A 3 3.73 -6.97 -3.00
N VAL A 4 4.06 -7.30 -1.74
CA VAL A 4 3.07 -7.69 -0.72
C VAL A 4 2.17 -6.51 -0.33
N VAL A 5 2.73 -5.31 -0.21
CA VAL A 5 1.97 -4.07 0.02
C VAL A 5 1.04 -3.79 -1.15
N GLN A 6 1.49 -4.05 -2.39
CA GLN A 6 0.66 -3.87 -3.57
C GLN A 6 -0.51 -4.85 -3.65
N CYS A 7 -0.34 -6.10 -3.20
CA CYS A 7 -1.44 -7.05 -3.09
C CYS A 7 -2.56 -6.60 -2.12
N GLN A 8 -2.27 -5.70 -1.17
CA GLN A 8 -3.31 -5.20 -0.24
C GLN A 8 -4.30 -4.26 -0.93
N LEU A 9 -3.90 -3.60 -2.02
CA LEU A 9 -4.75 -2.67 -2.77
C LEU A 9 -6.01 -3.33 -3.31
N SER A 10 -5.87 -4.54 -3.85
CA SER A 10 -6.98 -5.29 -4.46
C SER A 10 -7.79 -6.10 -3.44
N THR A 11 -7.37 -6.12 -2.17
CA THR A 11 -7.98 -6.96 -1.14
C THR A 11 -8.38 -6.14 0.08
N PHE A 12 -7.45 -5.91 1.01
CA PHE A 12 -7.70 -5.21 2.26
C PHE A 12 -8.26 -3.80 2.04
N PHE A 13 -7.71 -3.03 1.10
CA PHE A 13 -8.12 -1.64 0.89
C PHE A 13 -9.55 -1.55 0.35
N ILE A 14 -9.95 -2.48 -0.52
CA ILE A 14 -11.34 -2.58 -1.00
C ILE A 14 -12.25 -2.93 0.17
N LYS A 15 -11.89 -3.94 0.99
CA LYS A 15 -12.69 -4.32 2.16
C LYS A 15 -12.84 -3.15 3.16
N GLN A 16 -11.75 -2.48 3.47
CA GLN A 16 -11.74 -1.28 4.31
C GLN A 16 -12.71 -0.23 3.73
N ALA A 17 -12.60 0.09 2.44
CA ALA A 17 -13.47 1.06 1.77
C ALA A 17 -14.95 0.66 1.75
N THR A 18 -15.29 -0.63 1.70
CA THR A 18 -16.70 -1.07 1.74
C THR A 18 -17.39 -0.75 3.06
N THR A 19 -16.63 -0.68 4.16
CA THR A 19 -17.13 -0.38 5.52
C THR A 19 -17.14 1.12 5.86
N MET A 20 -16.69 1.98 4.95
CA MET A 20 -16.62 3.42 5.14
C MET A 20 -17.79 4.13 4.45
N GLN A 21 -18.05 5.39 4.85
CA GLN A 21 -19.03 6.23 4.19
C GLN A 21 -18.51 6.70 2.82
N ARG A 22 -19.14 6.19 1.75
CA ARG A 22 -18.75 6.40 0.34
C ARG A 22 -19.49 7.54 -0.37
N SER A 23 -20.26 8.34 0.36
CA SER A 23 -20.90 9.55 -0.17
C SER A 23 -19.91 10.71 -0.20
N ILE A 24 -19.45 11.08 -1.39
CA ILE A 24 -18.60 12.27 -1.61
C ILE A 24 -19.45 13.45 -2.10
N LEU A 25 -20.55 13.18 -2.81
CA LEU A 25 -21.53 14.17 -3.27
C LEU A 25 -22.90 13.85 -2.66
N LEU A 26 -23.79 14.84 -2.54
CA LEU A 26 -25.10 14.73 -1.86
C LEU A 26 -25.92 13.49 -2.26
N ASN A 27 -25.79 12.99 -3.49
CA ASN A 27 -26.52 11.82 -4.00
C ASN A 27 -25.65 10.75 -4.69
N PHE A 28 -24.31 10.86 -4.67
CA PHE A 28 -23.45 9.91 -5.40
C PHE A 28 -22.59 9.07 -4.45
N LYS A 29 -22.83 7.75 -4.45
CA LYS A 29 -22.08 6.76 -3.68
C LYS A 29 -21.03 6.10 -4.58
N ILE A 30 -19.77 6.35 -4.29
CA ILE A 30 -18.67 5.79 -5.08
C ILE A 30 -18.56 4.28 -4.78
N PRO A 31 -18.45 3.40 -5.80
CA PRO A 31 -18.13 1.99 -5.57
C PRO A 31 -16.77 1.83 -4.90
N ALA A 32 -16.62 0.94 -3.92
CA ALA A 32 -15.33 0.73 -3.25
C ALA A 32 -14.24 0.27 -4.25
N ALA A 33 -14.60 -0.57 -5.23
CA ALA A 33 -13.69 -1.05 -6.25
C ALA A 33 -13.17 0.06 -7.19
N SER A 34 -13.95 1.14 -7.43
CA SER A 34 -13.50 2.21 -8.32
C SER A 34 -12.35 3.04 -7.72
N LEU A 35 -12.08 2.90 -6.42
CA LEU A 35 -10.87 3.47 -5.80
C LEU A 35 -9.59 2.92 -6.41
N GLN A 36 -9.61 1.72 -6.98
CA GLN A 36 -8.43 1.19 -7.68
C GLN A 36 -8.03 2.08 -8.87
N GLY A 37 -9.02 2.68 -9.55
CA GLY A 37 -8.77 3.67 -10.60
C GLY A 37 -8.13 4.97 -10.10
N ALA A 38 -8.33 5.33 -8.83
CA ALA A 38 -7.69 6.51 -8.24
C ALA A 38 -6.16 6.39 -8.22
N ILE A 39 -5.63 5.17 -8.14
CA ILE A 39 -4.18 4.91 -8.23
C ILE A 39 -3.66 5.29 -9.62
N GLY A 40 -4.40 4.93 -10.68
CA GLY A 40 -4.08 5.34 -12.05
C GLY A 40 -4.04 6.87 -12.20
N ILE A 41 -5.00 7.58 -11.58
CA ILE A 41 -5.01 9.05 -11.57
C ILE A 41 -3.78 9.60 -10.84
N VAL A 42 -3.43 9.03 -9.68
CA VAL A 42 -2.22 9.44 -8.94
C VAL A 42 -0.97 9.21 -9.79
N ILE A 43 -0.83 8.07 -10.45
CA ILE A 43 0.30 7.78 -11.35
C ILE A 43 0.36 8.82 -12.47
N LEU A 44 -0.77 9.08 -13.14
CA LEU A 44 -0.86 10.07 -14.23
C LEU A 44 -0.50 11.49 -13.80
N LEU A 45 -0.73 11.84 -12.53
CA LEU A 45 -0.29 13.13 -11.96
C LEU A 45 1.18 13.08 -11.52
N CYS A 46 1.64 11.95 -10.97
CA CYS A 46 3.01 11.77 -10.51
C CYS A 46 4.02 11.82 -11.65
N VAL A 47 3.73 11.23 -12.82
CA VAL A 47 4.65 11.22 -13.97
C VAL A 47 5.03 12.64 -14.43
N PRO A 48 4.11 13.56 -14.78
CA PRO A 48 4.47 14.91 -15.20
C PRO A 48 5.11 15.71 -14.07
N ILE A 49 4.71 15.52 -12.81
CA ILE A 49 5.40 16.16 -11.68
C ILE A 49 6.85 15.69 -11.61
N TYR A 50 7.08 14.40 -11.79
CA TYR A 50 8.42 13.83 -11.79
C TYR A 50 9.25 14.38 -12.96
N ASP A 51 8.75 14.31 -14.19
CA ASP A 51 9.49 14.68 -15.40
C ASP A 51 9.67 16.19 -15.55
N CYS A 52 8.66 17.00 -15.22
CA CYS A 52 8.71 18.45 -15.43
C CYS A 52 9.25 19.23 -14.22
N VAL A 53 9.19 18.68 -13.00
CA VAL A 53 9.65 19.38 -11.79
C VAL A 53 10.89 18.70 -11.24
N PHE A 54 10.82 17.40 -10.97
CA PHE A 54 11.88 16.70 -10.26
C PHE A 54 13.16 16.52 -11.11
N VAL A 55 13.02 16.10 -12.36
CA VAL A 55 14.16 15.92 -13.30
C VAL A 55 14.95 17.20 -13.54
N PRO A 56 14.34 18.36 -13.90
CA PRO A 56 15.12 19.59 -14.13
C PRO A 56 15.78 20.13 -12.87
N ILE A 57 15.13 20.02 -11.70
CA ILE A 57 15.74 20.37 -10.41
C ILE A 57 16.97 19.50 -10.16
N THR A 58 16.83 18.18 -10.30
CA THR A 58 17.96 17.25 -10.10
C THR A 58 19.10 17.53 -11.07
N ARG A 59 18.78 17.82 -12.34
CA ARG A 59 19.78 18.18 -13.36
C ARG A 59 20.51 19.48 -13.00
N LYS A 60 19.81 20.46 -12.41
CA LYS A 60 20.37 21.75 -11.98
C LYS A 60 21.31 21.60 -10.78
N PHE A 61 21.01 20.70 -9.84
CA PHE A 61 21.81 20.52 -8.63
C PHE A 61 22.92 19.46 -8.75
N ILE A 62 22.70 18.38 -9.49
CA ILE A 62 23.59 17.20 -9.52
C ILE A 62 24.43 17.16 -10.82
N GLY A 63 24.09 17.97 -11.84
CA GLY A 63 24.88 18.06 -13.08
C GLY A 63 24.87 16.80 -13.96
N GLN A 64 24.22 15.72 -13.53
CA GLN A 64 24.07 14.49 -14.31
C GLN A 64 23.07 14.68 -15.46
N ARG A 65 23.50 14.35 -16.69
CA ARG A 65 22.69 14.46 -17.91
C ARG A 65 21.41 13.61 -17.89
N PHE A 66 21.36 12.55 -17.07
CA PHE A 66 20.25 11.59 -17.00
C PHE A 66 19.33 11.72 -15.76
N GLY A 67 19.50 12.73 -14.89
CA GLY A 67 18.71 12.83 -13.64
C GLY A 67 19.04 11.72 -12.62
N ILE A 68 18.14 11.45 -11.66
CA ILE A 68 18.27 10.33 -10.70
C ILE A 68 18.48 9.01 -11.45
N MET A 69 19.51 8.20 -11.09
CA MET A 69 19.77 6.88 -11.67
C MET A 69 18.54 5.96 -11.52
N PHE A 70 18.24 5.13 -12.52
CA PHE A 70 17.09 4.21 -12.51
C PHE A 70 16.97 3.40 -11.21
N CYS A 71 18.08 2.85 -10.72
CA CYS A 71 18.12 2.12 -9.44
C CYS A 71 17.73 2.95 -8.22
N GLN A 72 18.04 4.25 -8.21
CA GLN A 72 17.64 5.16 -7.13
C GLN A 72 16.14 5.43 -7.15
N ARG A 73 15.50 5.50 -8.33
CA ARG A 73 14.03 5.61 -8.45
C ARG A 73 13.35 4.36 -7.91
N ILE A 74 13.85 3.18 -8.29
CA ILE A 74 13.37 1.89 -7.78
C ILE A 74 13.53 1.86 -6.25
N GLY A 75 14.72 2.18 -5.74
CA GLY A 75 14.99 2.23 -4.29
C GLY A 75 14.07 3.19 -3.54
N ALA A 76 13.83 4.39 -4.08
CA ALA A 76 12.92 5.37 -3.50
C ALA A 76 11.47 4.84 -3.44
N GLY A 77 10.99 4.22 -4.52
CA GLY A 77 9.68 3.59 -4.55
C GLY A 77 9.54 2.46 -3.53
N LEU A 78 10.56 1.60 -3.40
CA LEU A 78 10.60 0.54 -2.39
C LEU A 78 10.56 1.11 -0.96
N ILE A 79 11.36 2.13 -0.65
CA ILE A 79 11.39 2.78 0.66
C ILE A 79 10.04 3.45 0.96
N LEU A 80 9.43 4.11 -0.03
CA LEU A 80 8.14 4.78 0.10
C LEU A 80 6.97 3.80 0.35
N SER A 81 7.13 2.53 -0.01
CA SER A 81 6.11 1.50 0.26
C SER A 81 5.98 1.13 1.75
N ALA A 82 7.04 1.31 2.55
CA ALA A 82 7.02 1.03 3.98
C ALA A 82 6.11 1.99 4.78
N PRO A 83 6.24 3.33 4.68
CA PRO A 83 5.35 4.25 5.38
C PRO A 83 3.89 4.13 4.92
N ASN A 84 3.61 3.64 3.70
CA ASN A 84 2.24 3.38 3.27
C ASN A 84 1.49 2.43 4.22
N MET A 85 2.16 1.39 4.70
CA MET A 85 1.55 0.44 5.65
C MET A 85 1.29 1.10 7.01
N VAL A 86 2.17 2.00 7.44
CA VAL A 86 2.02 2.78 8.68
C VAL A 86 0.80 3.70 8.59
N VAL A 87 0.66 4.43 7.47
CA VAL A 87 -0.48 5.30 7.21
C VAL A 87 -1.78 4.48 7.16
N SER A 88 -1.77 3.33 6.49
CA SER A 88 -2.94 2.46 6.43
C SER A 88 -3.37 1.93 7.79
N ASN A 89 -2.40 1.54 8.63
CA ASN A 89 -2.65 1.16 10.01
C ASN A 89 -3.25 2.31 10.83
N PHE A 90 -2.75 3.53 10.67
CA PHE A 90 -3.28 4.69 11.37
C PHE A 90 -4.75 4.96 10.99
N VAL A 91 -5.08 4.90 9.70
CA VAL A 91 -6.46 5.05 9.21
C VAL A 91 -7.37 3.95 9.76
N GLU A 92 -6.88 2.71 9.80
CA GLU A 92 -7.65 1.58 10.33
C GLU A 92 -7.87 1.68 11.85
N THR A 93 -6.85 2.05 12.61
CA THR A 93 -6.96 2.26 14.06
C THR A 93 -8.03 3.31 14.36
N LYS A 94 -8.05 4.39 13.58
CA LYS A 94 -9.08 5.43 13.69
C LYS A 94 -10.47 4.90 13.34
N ARG A 95 -10.61 4.12 12.27
CA ARG A 95 -11.88 3.52 11.84
C ARG A 95 -12.46 2.60 12.92
N ILE A 96 -11.63 1.71 13.47
CA ILE A 96 -12.05 0.77 14.53
C ILE A 96 -12.41 1.52 15.81
N GLY A 97 -11.64 2.56 16.19
CA GLY A 97 -11.95 3.37 17.37
C GLY A 97 -13.34 4.01 17.32
N VAL A 98 -13.76 4.50 16.15
CA VAL A 98 -15.12 5.04 15.95
C VAL A 98 -16.18 3.93 15.99
N CYS A 99 -15.90 2.77 15.40
CA CYS A 99 -16.81 1.62 15.40
C CYS A 99 -17.14 1.13 16.82
N ILE A 100 -16.14 1.07 17.70
CA ILE A 100 -16.30 0.63 19.10
C ILE A 100 -17.19 1.60 19.88
N GLN A 101 -17.08 2.90 19.61
CA GLN A 101 -17.85 3.93 20.32
C GLN A 101 -19.33 3.97 19.89
N GLN A 102 -19.64 3.63 18.65
CA GLN A 102 -20.98 3.78 18.09
C GLN A 102 -21.78 2.48 18.02
N SER A 103 -21.18 1.31 18.28
CA SER A 103 -21.85 -0.02 18.24
C SER A 103 -22.60 -0.34 16.92
N GLU A 104 -22.34 0.40 15.84
CA GLU A 104 -22.99 0.22 14.55
C GLU A 104 -22.09 -0.52 13.54
N ALA A 105 -22.73 -1.22 12.60
CA ALA A 105 -22.05 -1.91 11.51
C ALA A 105 -21.54 -0.96 10.41
N ASP A 106 -22.07 0.26 10.33
CA ASP A 106 -21.61 1.28 9.41
C ASP A 106 -20.79 2.33 10.16
N VAL A 107 -19.51 2.46 9.80
CA VAL A 107 -18.61 3.43 10.43
C VAL A 107 -18.76 4.77 9.70
N PRO A 108 -19.15 5.87 10.37
CA PRO A 108 -19.31 7.19 9.74
C PRO A 108 -17.97 7.88 9.50
N ILE A 109 -16.96 7.13 9.04
CA ILE A 109 -15.70 7.70 8.57
C ILE A 109 -15.77 7.87 7.06
N SER A 110 -15.47 9.07 6.59
CA SER A 110 -15.49 9.39 5.16
C SER A 110 -14.37 8.66 4.43
N ILE A 111 -14.67 8.13 3.24
CA ILE A 111 -13.72 7.49 2.32
C ILE A 111 -12.49 8.36 1.99
N ARG A 112 -12.59 9.69 2.15
CA ARG A 112 -11.49 10.65 1.95
C ARG A 112 -10.27 10.37 2.84
N TRP A 113 -10.44 9.70 3.98
CA TRP A 113 -9.34 9.27 4.84
C TRP A 113 -8.42 8.23 4.20
N LEU A 114 -8.85 7.58 3.12
CA LEU A 114 -8.01 6.66 2.35
C LEU A 114 -7.09 7.40 1.35
N LEU A 115 -7.33 8.68 1.05
CA LEU A 115 -6.54 9.41 0.07
C LEU A 115 -5.02 9.35 0.35
N PRO A 116 -4.53 9.55 1.59
CA PRO A 116 -3.09 9.53 1.86
C PRO A 116 -2.44 8.18 1.52
N GLN A 117 -3.05 7.05 1.88
CA GLN A 117 -2.50 5.72 1.56
C GLN A 117 -2.55 5.44 0.05
N TYR A 118 -3.57 5.90 -0.67
CA TYR A 118 -3.66 5.74 -2.12
C TYR A 118 -2.64 6.60 -2.86
N VAL A 119 -2.38 7.84 -2.40
CA VAL A 119 -1.36 8.72 -2.98
C VAL A 119 0.04 8.15 -2.78
N ILE A 120 0.40 7.79 -1.54
CA ILE A 120 1.73 7.25 -1.24
C ILE A 120 1.97 5.96 -2.02
N ASN A 121 0.96 5.08 -2.08
CA ASN A 121 1.06 3.86 -2.85
C ASN A 121 1.23 4.15 -4.35
N GLY A 122 0.37 4.98 -4.95
CA GLY A 122 0.47 5.30 -6.38
C GLY A 122 1.81 5.95 -6.76
N THR A 123 2.36 6.82 -5.91
CA THR A 123 3.71 7.37 -6.11
C THR A 123 4.81 6.31 -5.99
N SER A 124 4.71 5.42 -5.00
CA SER A 124 5.64 4.29 -4.82
C SER A 124 5.61 3.34 -6.03
N ASP A 125 4.43 3.06 -6.55
CA ASP A 125 4.21 2.22 -7.72
C ASP A 125 4.81 2.86 -8.98
N ALA A 126 4.50 4.14 -9.24
CA ALA A 126 5.06 4.89 -10.35
C ALA A 126 6.59 4.85 -10.35
N LEU A 127 7.23 5.17 -9.22
CA LEU A 127 8.69 5.21 -9.12
C LEU A 127 9.33 3.83 -9.34
N THR A 128 8.72 2.77 -8.81
CA THR A 128 9.27 1.41 -8.87
C THR A 128 9.08 0.78 -10.25
N VAL A 129 7.86 0.84 -10.80
CA VAL A 129 7.51 0.19 -12.06
C VAL A 129 8.14 0.93 -13.25
N ILE A 130 8.07 2.26 -13.28
CA ILE A 130 8.70 3.06 -14.34
C ILE A 130 10.22 2.89 -14.26
N GLY A 131 10.80 2.97 -13.05
CA GLY A 131 12.23 2.77 -12.86
C GLY A 131 12.73 1.40 -13.33
N PHE A 132 11.93 0.34 -13.11
CA PHE A 132 12.27 -1.02 -13.58
C PHE A 132 12.14 -1.15 -15.10
N GLN A 133 11.09 -0.60 -15.71
CA GLN A 133 10.89 -0.63 -17.16
C GLN A 133 11.95 0.14 -17.93
N GLU A 134 12.38 1.29 -17.40
CA GLU A 134 13.47 2.10 -17.97
C GLU A 134 14.84 1.41 -17.87
N LEU A 135 15.02 0.51 -16.89
CA LEU A 135 16.24 -0.30 -16.78
C LEU A 135 16.33 -1.38 -17.87
N CYS A 136 15.20 -1.78 -18.47
CA CYS A 136 15.18 -2.78 -19.52
C CYS A 136 15.52 -2.17 -20.89
N PRO A 137 16.38 -2.82 -21.70
CA PRO A 137 16.58 -2.44 -23.10
C PRO A 137 15.26 -2.42 -23.87
N GLU A 138 15.13 -1.55 -24.89
CA GLU A 138 13.87 -1.37 -25.63
C GLU A 138 13.32 -2.69 -26.19
N GLY A 139 14.17 -3.54 -26.77
CA GLY A 139 13.78 -4.85 -27.29
C GLY A 139 13.38 -5.88 -26.23
N MET A 140 13.62 -5.61 -24.94
CA MET A 140 13.35 -6.51 -23.81
C MET A 140 12.30 -5.96 -22.83
N ARG A 141 11.68 -4.81 -23.12
CA ARG A 141 10.65 -4.22 -22.22
C ARG A 141 9.49 -5.17 -21.92
N SER A 142 9.06 -5.96 -22.91
CA SER A 142 8.03 -6.99 -22.72
C SER A 142 8.47 -8.06 -21.69
N LEU A 143 9.73 -8.49 -21.74
CA LEU A 143 10.30 -9.42 -20.76
C LEU A 143 10.39 -8.79 -19.37
N GLY A 144 10.72 -7.49 -19.30
CA GLY A 144 10.67 -6.72 -18.06
C GLY A 144 9.27 -6.66 -17.44
N ALA A 145 8.23 -6.43 -18.26
CA ALA A 145 6.83 -6.44 -17.81
C ALA A 145 6.38 -7.83 -17.32
N ALA A 146 6.80 -8.88 -18.02
CA ALA A 146 6.57 -10.26 -17.59
C ALA A 146 7.25 -10.55 -16.25
N ALA A 147 8.50 -10.14 -16.07
CA ALA A 147 9.23 -10.30 -14.81
C ALA A 147 8.55 -9.57 -13.64
N LEU A 148 8.08 -8.33 -13.84
CA LEU A 148 7.29 -7.61 -12.82
C LEU A 148 6.00 -8.37 -12.47
N SER A 149 5.31 -8.93 -13.46
CA SER A 149 4.10 -9.72 -13.24
C SER A 149 4.38 -10.96 -12.39
N VAL A 150 5.51 -11.63 -12.62
CA VAL A 150 5.97 -12.75 -11.79
C VAL A 150 6.26 -12.29 -10.35
N VAL A 151 6.93 -11.14 -10.18
CA VAL A 151 7.20 -10.57 -8.84
C VAL A 151 5.91 -10.27 -8.07
N PHE A 152 4.90 -9.70 -8.73
CA PHE A 152 3.57 -9.49 -8.12
C PHE A 152 2.85 -10.80 -7.81
N GLY A 153 2.97 -11.80 -8.70
CA GLY A 153 2.45 -13.15 -8.48
C GLY A 153 3.07 -13.81 -7.23
N LEU A 154 4.39 -13.80 -7.12
CA LEU A 154 5.11 -14.28 -5.94
C LEU A 154 4.72 -13.50 -4.68
N GLY A 155 4.59 -12.17 -4.79
CA GLY A 155 4.08 -11.33 -3.70
C GLY A 155 2.70 -11.76 -3.21
N SER A 156 1.83 -12.19 -4.13
CA SER A 156 0.48 -12.67 -3.81
C SER A 156 0.50 -14.01 -3.09
N PHE A 157 1.37 -14.95 -3.50
CA PHE A 157 1.56 -16.22 -2.78
C PHE A 157 2.11 -15.99 -1.37
N VAL A 158 3.12 -15.12 -1.22
CA VAL A 158 3.66 -14.76 0.09
C VAL A 158 2.58 -14.12 0.97
N ASN A 159 1.78 -13.20 0.42
CA ASN A 159 0.67 -12.59 1.14
C ASN A 159 -0.36 -13.63 1.61
N ASN A 160 -0.73 -14.58 0.74
CA ASN A 160 -1.65 -15.65 1.10
C ASN A 160 -1.07 -16.55 2.20
N GLY A 161 0.21 -16.93 2.08
CA GLY A 161 0.92 -17.68 3.11
C GLY A 161 0.92 -16.98 4.48
N ILE A 162 1.15 -15.66 4.50
CA ILE A 162 1.05 -14.86 5.74
C ILE A 162 -0.36 -14.95 6.32
N ILE A 163 -1.41 -14.79 5.51
CA ILE A 163 -2.80 -14.91 5.97
C ILE A 163 -3.08 -16.30 6.55
N VAL A 164 -2.64 -17.37 5.88
CA VAL A 164 -2.81 -18.75 6.35
C VAL A 164 -2.13 -18.97 7.70
N VAL A 165 -0.87 -18.53 7.85
CA VAL A 165 -0.13 -18.63 9.11
C VAL A 165 -0.86 -17.87 10.22
N VAL A 166 -1.30 -16.64 9.95
CA VAL A 166 -2.03 -15.83 10.93
C VAL A 166 -3.34 -16.50 11.33
N VAL A 167 -4.12 -17.02 10.39
CA VAL A 167 -5.37 -17.74 10.69
C VAL A 167 -5.09 -19.01 11.51
N ALA A 168 -4.06 -19.78 11.15
CA ALA A 168 -3.69 -20.99 11.88
C ALA A 168 -3.28 -20.71 13.34
N ILE A 169 -2.53 -19.63 13.58
CA ILE A 169 -2.16 -19.20 14.93
C ILE A 169 -3.42 -18.82 15.71
N ASN A 170 -4.27 -17.96 15.16
CA ASN A 170 -5.47 -17.47 15.86
C ASN A 170 -6.48 -18.59 16.19
N LEU A 171 -6.66 -19.57 15.29
CA LEU A 171 -7.51 -20.73 15.55
C LEU A 171 -7.03 -21.57 16.74
N ARG A 172 -5.72 -21.65 16.98
CA ARG A 172 -5.17 -22.34 18.16
C ARG A 172 -5.43 -21.61 19.47
N PHE A 173 -5.63 -20.29 19.43
CA PHE A 173 -5.99 -19.48 20.59
C PHE A 173 -7.51 -19.30 20.76
N GLY A 174 -8.32 -20.01 19.97
CA GLY A 174 -9.79 -19.98 20.05
C GLY A 174 -10.44 -18.72 19.47
N ASP A 175 -9.65 -17.82 18.88
CA ASP A 175 -10.10 -16.52 18.42
C ASP A 175 -10.31 -16.53 16.90
N LYS A 176 -11.54 -16.28 16.43
CA LYS A 176 -11.89 -16.31 15.00
C LYS A 176 -11.51 -14.96 14.36
N TRP A 177 -10.21 -14.78 14.15
CA TRP A 177 -9.60 -13.53 13.69
C TRP A 177 -10.15 -13.02 12.33
N LEU A 178 -10.42 -13.93 11.38
CA LEU A 178 -10.95 -13.58 10.06
C LEU A 178 -12.45 -13.90 9.96
N GLN A 179 -13.29 -13.23 10.74
CA GLN A 179 -14.74 -13.27 10.51
C GLN A 179 -15.09 -12.52 9.22
N ASN A 180 -16.14 -12.95 8.51
CA ASN A 180 -16.65 -12.28 7.31
C ASN A 180 -17.02 -10.80 7.55
N ASN A 181 -17.16 -10.39 8.80
CA ASN A 181 -17.42 -9.02 9.19
C ASN A 181 -16.12 -8.34 9.65
N LEU A 182 -15.59 -7.42 8.82
CA LEU A 182 -14.37 -6.65 9.10
C LEU A 182 -14.44 -5.87 10.42
N ASN A 183 -15.66 -5.53 10.87
CA ASN A 183 -15.88 -4.77 12.11
C ASN A 183 -15.78 -5.63 13.38
N LYS A 184 -15.92 -6.96 13.23
CA LYS A 184 -15.73 -7.93 14.33
C LYS A 184 -14.41 -8.67 14.24
N ALA A 185 -13.65 -8.48 13.16
CA ALA A 185 -12.30 -9.01 13.03
C ALA A 185 -11.37 -8.27 13.99
N HIS A 186 -10.84 -8.98 15.00
CA HIS A 186 -9.88 -8.45 15.96
C HIS A 186 -8.51 -8.21 15.29
N PHE A 187 -8.43 -7.17 14.46
CA PHE A 187 -7.24 -6.82 13.65
C PHE A 187 -5.99 -6.49 14.47
N HIS A 188 -6.13 -6.27 15.78
CA HIS A 188 -5.02 -5.97 16.69
C HIS A 188 -3.84 -6.96 16.55
N HIS A 189 -4.07 -8.26 16.28
CA HIS A 189 -2.99 -9.26 16.18
C HIS A 189 -2.13 -9.17 14.91
N PHE A 190 -2.69 -8.85 13.73
CA PHE A 190 -1.90 -8.68 12.49
C PHE A 190 -1.05 -7.41 12.55
N TYR A 191 -1.54 -6.38 13.23
CA TYR A 191 -0.78 -5.17 13.49
C TYR A 191 0.27 -5.36 14.57
N TYR A 192 0.03 -6.20 15.59
CA TYR A 192 1.07 -6.62 16.54
C TYR A 192 2.24 -7.32 15.85
N VAL A 193 2.03 -8.10 14.78
CA VAL A 193 3.12 -8.72 14.02
C VAL A 193 3.95 -7.65 13.28
N HIS A 194 3.31 -6.66 12.65
CA HIS A 194 4.03 -5.56 11.99
C HIS A 194 4.75 -4.62 13.00
N LEU A 195 4.11 -4.35 14.14
CA LEU A 195 4.71 -3.62 15.26
C LEU A 195 5.84 -4.40 15.94
N PHE A 196 5.73 -5.73 16.03
CA PHE A 196 6.77 -6.61 16.57
C PHE A 196 7.99 -6.62 15.64
N ILE A 197 7.79 -6.64 14.32
CA ILE A 197 8.88 -6.49 13.35
C ILE A 197 9.58 -5.14 13.50
N HIS A 198 8.83 -4.03 13.65
CA HIS A 198 9.41 -2.70 13.89
C HIS A 198 10.14 -2.61 15.25
N LYS A 199 9.64 -3.27 16.29
CA LYS A 199 10.25 -3.31 17.63
C LYS A 199 11.49 -4.21 17.66
N SER A 200 11.51 -5.29 16.87
CA SER A 200 12.65 -6.20 16.72
C SER A 200 13.81 -5.56 15.95
N ILE A 201 13.52 -4.73 14.93
CA ILE A 201 14.53 -3.94 14.20
C ILE A 201 15.11 -2.83 15.10
N ARG A 202 14.28 -2.21 15.94
CA ARG A 202 14.74 -1.20 16.92
C ARG A 202 15.65 -1.82 18.00
N ASN A 203 15.37 -3.03 18.45
CA ASN A 203 16.20 -3.71 19.45
C ASN A 203 17.51 -4.29 18.86
N ALA A 204 17.57 -4.56 17.56
CA ALA A 204 18.80 -4.97 16.89
C ALA A 204 19.83 -3.82 16.74
N HIS A 205 19.39 -2.56 16.84
CA HIS A 205 20.24 -1.37 16.74
C HIS A 205 20.73 -0.82 18.09
N ILE A 206 20.29 -1.42 19.20
CA ILE A 206 20.64 -1.00 20.58
C ILE A 206 21.64 -1.97 21.22
N ASN A 207 21.90 -3.13 20.61
CA ASN A 207 22.81 -4.17 21.11
C ASN A 207 24.11 -4.34 20.28
N THR A 208 24.52 -3.30 19.55
CA THR A 208 25.87 -3.16 18.94
C THR A 208 26.38 -1.77 19.23
#